data_AF-A0A428R9G5-F1
#
_entry.id   AF-A0A428R9G5-F1
#
_cell.length_a   1.000
_cell.length_b   1.000
_cell.length_c   1.000
_cell.angle_alpha   90.00
_cell.angle_beta   90.00
_cell.angle_gamma   90.00
#
_symmetry.space_group_name_H-M   'P 1'
#
loop_
_entity.id
_entity.type
_entity.pdbx_description
1 polymer ?
#
loop_
_entity_poly.entity_id
_entity_poly.type
_entity_poly.pdbx_seq_one_letter_code
_entity_poly.pdbx_strand_id
1 'polypeptide(L)'
;MTHHLDLDERCRTLRIFAHPSYCALICLSSPESTEPLNKLLPIVPDNPIPRFDDYCREVLITLGVIFGQDKRSRKQALKHTKTIWRQAMEHDELLLDLCTTRWHHHVLFNHLVAPPARANYSAKVDFPFFEEKLLRLQEYMLQQSPNDFRTLIWDRQDPLHFMTFVLGVTLAVVAIFVAITQTVIATVALGLGID
;
A
#
# COMPACT_ATOMS: atom_id res chain seq x y z
N MET A 1 19.48 7.00 -7.04
CA MET A 1 18.42 5.97 -7.19
C MET A 1 18.68 4.75 -6.31
N THR A 2 19.94 4.37 -6.07
CA THR A 2 20.34 3.25 -5.20
C THR A 2 19.72 3.25 -3.79
N HIS A 3 19.45 4.40 -3.19
CA HIS A 3 18.78 4.53 -1.88
C HIS A 3 17.24 4.52 -1.95
N HIS A 4 16.64 4.26 -3.11
CA HIS A 4 15.20 4.07 -3.19
C HIS A 4 14.79 2.82 -2.39
N LEU A 5 13.75 2.96 -1.56
CA LEU A 5 13.25 1.95 -0.61
C LEU A 5 14.29 1.47 0.41
N ASP A 6 15.23 2.34 0.77
CA ASP A 6 16.23 2.04 1.79
C ASP A 6 15.63 2.34 3.18
N LEU A 7 15.40 1.28 3.96
CA LEU A 7 14.80 1.35 5.29
C LEU A 7 15.90 1.43 6.36
N ASP A 8 15.94 2.54 7.08
CA ASP A 8 16.71 2.66 8.32
C ASP A 8 15.82 2.23 9.49
N GLU A 9 15.99 0.98 9.93
CA GLU A 9 15.23 0.37 11.03
C GLU A 9 15.46 1.08 12.37
N ARG A 10 16.66 1.64 12.58
CA ARG A 10 17.01 2.36 13.82
C ARG A 10 16.23 3.67 13.92
N CYS A 11 16.16 4.41 12.82
CA CYS A 11 15.47 5.70 12.76
C CYS A 11 14.00 5.57 12.36
N ARG A 12 13.55 4.38 11.93
CA ARG A 12 12.22 4.11 11.34
C ARG A 12 11.92 5.00 10.14
N THR A 13 12.93 5.24 9.30
CA THR A 13 12.82 6.12 8.13
C THR A 13 13.00 5.30 6.86
N LEU A 14 12.00 5.39 5.97
CA LEU A 14 12.09 4.87 4.61
C LEU A 14 12.56 5.98 3.67
N ARG A 15 13.65 5.75 2.95
CA ARG A 15 14.18 6.68 1.96
C ARG A 15 13.58 6.37 0.60
N ILE A 16 13.15 7.41 -0.09
CA ILE A 16 12.62 7.31 -1.46
C ILE A 16 13.46 8.17 -2.42
N PHE A 17 13.25 7.97 -3.71
CA PHE A 17 13.98 8.70 -4.73
C PHE A 17 13.30 10.04 -5.00
N ALA A 18 14.07 11.11 -5.10
CA ALA A 18 13.55 12.47 -5.13
C ALA A 18 13.24 13.02 -6.53
N HIS A 19 13.72 12.38 -7.61
CA HIS A 19 13.58 12.90 -8.98
C HIS A 19 12.83 11.96 -9.95
N PRO A 20 11.57 11.62 -9.67
CA PRO A 20 10.79 10.73 -10.55
C PRO A 20 10.61 11.29 -11.98
N SER A 21 10.69 12.60 -12.20
CA SER A 21 10.66 13.18 -13.56
C SER A 21 11.78 12.65 -14.45
N TYR A 22 12.97 12.42 -13.89
CA TYR A 22 14.09 11.80 -14.60
C TYR A 22 13.74 10.37 -15.02
N CYS A 23 13.15 9.58 -14.12
CA CYS A 23 12.68 8.23 -14.45
C CYS A 23 11.61 8.26 -15.54
N ALA A 24 10.67 9.21 -15.47
CA ALA A 24 9.59 9.34 -16.44
C ALA A 24 10.13 9.71 -17.83
N LEU A 25 11.10 10.64 -17.90
CA LEU A 25 11.77 11.00 -19.15
C LEU A 25 12.44 9.79 -19.79
N ILE A 26 13.15 8.97 -19.02
CA ILE A 26 13.80 7.76 -19.52
C ILE A 26 12.76 6.77 -20.06
N CYS A 27 11.67 6.54 -19.33
CA CYS A 27 10.61 5.61 -19.75
C CYS A 27 9.87 6.08 -21.01
N LEU A 28 9.84 7.39 -21.27
CA LEU A 28 9.18 8.00 -22.43
C LEU A 28 10.15 8.25 -23.61
N SER A 29 11.45 8.09 -23.40
CA SER A 29 12.48 8.29 -24.42
C SER A 29 12.63 7.07 -25.31
N SER A 30 13.25 7.24 -26.48
CA SER A 30 13.56 6.11 -27.36
C SER A 30 14.61 5.19 -26.72
N PRO A 31 14.48 3.86 -26.87
CA PRO A 31 15.38 2.90 -26.22
C PRO A 31 16.85 3.05 -26.67
N GLU A 32 17.09 3.53 -27.90
CA GLU A 32 18.44 3.78 -28.43
C GLU A 32 19.17 4.88 -27.66
N SER A 33 18.45 5.89 -27.16
CA SER A 33 19.04 7.00 -26.41
C SER A 33 19.43 6.64 -24.98
N THR A 34 18.78 5.63 -24.40
CA THR A 34 18.95 5.20 -23.01
C THR A 34 19.83 3.96 -22.88
N GLU A 35 20.16 3.29 -23.99
CA GLU A 35 21.02 2.11 -24.05
C GLU A 35 22.34 2.26 -23.26
N PRO A 36 23.07 3.40 -23.32
CA PRO A 36 24.32 3.55 -22.56
C PRO A 36 24.13 3.43 -21.05
N LEU A 37 22.93 3.75 -20.53
CA LEU A 37 22.62 3.69 -19.11
C LEU A 37 22.44 2.26 -18.59
N ASN A 38 22.21 1.28 -19.48
CA ASN A 38 22.09 -0.13 -19.09
C ASN A 38 23.37 -0.65 -18.42
N LYS A 39 24.53 -0.06 -18.75
CA LYS A 39 25.82 -0.38 -18.12
C LYS A 39 25.92 0.01 -16.64
N LEU A 40 25.02 0.87 -16.16
CA LEU A 40 24.98 1.33 -14.78
C LEU A 40 24.19 0.39 -13.86
N LEU A 41 23.52 -0.62 -14.43
CA LEU A 41 22.69 -1.54 -13.67
C LEU A 41 23.48 -2.72 -13.13
N PRO A 42 23.10 -3.20 -11.93
CA PRO A 42 23.58 -4.49 -11.46
C PRO A 42 23.06 -5.61 -12.38
N ILE A 43 23.91 -6.60 -12.63
CA ILE A 43 23.51 -7.82 -13.35
C ILE A 43 22.58 -8.61 -12.41
N VAL A 44 21.32 -8.74 -12.79
CA VAL A 44 20.33 -9.54 -12.07
C VAL A 44 20.35 -10.97 -12.65
N PRO A 45 20.56 -12.02 -11.85
CA PRO A 45 20.77 -13.38 -12.35
C PRO A 45 19.57 -13.96 -13.12
N ASP A 46 18.34 -13.49 -12.84
CA ASP A 46 17.10 -13.94 -13.49
C ASP A 46 16.66 -13.04 -14.68
N ASN A 47 17.37 -11.94 -14.99
CA ASN A 47 16.98 -11.02 -16.06
C ASN A 47 18.11 -10.85 -17.09
N PRO A 48 18.02 -11.49 -18.27
CA PRO A 48 19.17 -11.67 -19.17
C PRO A 48 19.68 -10.37 -19.80
N ILE A 49 18.91 -9.26 -19.77
CA ILE A 49 19.38 -7.93 -20.16
C ILE A 49 18.67 -6.89 -19.27
N PRO A 50 19.30 -6.42 -18.18
CA PRO A 50 18.70 -5.37 -17.36
C PRO A 50 18.65 -4.08 -18.18
N ARG A 51 17.45 -3.52 -18.37
CA ARG A 51 17.27 -2.23 -19.03
C ARG A 51 16.98 -1.13 -18.03
N PHE A 52 17.54 0.05 -18.27
CA PHE A 52 17.48 1.16 -17.32
C PHE A 52 16.09 1.78 -17.24
N ASP A 53 15.32 1.69 -18.32
CA ASP A 53 13.90 2.03 -18.34
C ASP A 53 13.07 1.11 -17.44
N ASP A 54 13.36 -0.20 -17.41
CA ASP A 54 12.66 -1.13 -16.51
C ASP A 54 12.93 -0.77 -15.03
N TYR A 55 14.17 -0.42 -14.70
CA TYR A 55 14.53 0.06 -13.37
C TYR A 55 13.83 1.38 -13.00
N CYS A 56 13.81 2.35 -13.92
CA CYS A 56 13.14 3.63 -13.73
C CYS A 56 11.62 3.46 -13.57
N ARG A 57 11.03 2.58 -14.37
CA ARG A 57 9.62 2.19 -14.29
C ARG A 57 9.30 1.63 -12.92
N GLU A 58 10.11 0.70 -12.40
CA GLU A 58 9.88 0.16 -11.06
C GLU A 58 9.90 1.25 -9.98
N VAL A 59 10.84 2.20 -10.03
CA VAL A 59 10.87 3.35 -9.11
C VAL A 59 9.56 4.16 -9.15
N LEU A 60 8.97 4.33 -10.32
CA LEU A 60 7.71 5.07 -10.47
C LEU A 60 6.52 4.26 -9.94
N ILE A 61 6.48 2.95 -10.25
CA ILE A 61 5.42 2.05 -9.81
C ILE A 61 5.45 1.89 -8.29
N THR A 62 6.61 1.72 -7.65
CA THR A 62 6.72 1.60 -6.18
C THR A 62 6.21 2.86 -5.47
N LEU A 63 6.52 4.06 -5.99
CA LEU A 63 5.94 5.31 -5.47
C LEU A 63 4.41 5.32 -5.61
N GLY A 64 3.89 4.86 -6.75
CA GLY A 64 2.45 4.70 -6.96
C GLY A 64 1.80 3.69 -6.02
N VAL A 65 2.46 2.55 -5.73
CA VAL A 65 1.94 1.54 -4.81
C VAL A 65 1.90 2.10 -3.39
N ILE A 66 3.00 2.71 -2.92
CA ILE A 66 3.11 3.23 -1.55
C ILE A 66 2.18 4.42 -1.31
N PHE A 67 2.08 5.35 -2.25
CA PHE A 67 1.32 6.58 -2.08
C PHE A 67 0.00 6.54 -2.87
N GLY A 68 0.06 6.27 -4.17
CA GLY A 68 -1.12 6.28 -5.04
C GLY A 68 -2.25 5.33 -4.63
N GLN A 69 -1.94 4.21 -3.97
CA GLN A 69 -2.93 3.21 -3.54
C GLN A 69 -3.35 3.38 -2.07
N ASP A 70 -2.43 3.73 -1.16
CA ASP A 70 -2.78 3.91 0.26
C ASP A 70 -3.20 5.35 0.63
N LYS A 71 -4.42 5.49 1.17
CA LYS A 71 -4.98 6.80 1.57
C LYS A 71 -4.26 7.39 2.78
N ARG A 72 -3.75 6.57 3.70
CA ARG A 72 -3.04 7.07 4.91
C ARG A 72 -1.71 7.68 4.50
N SER A 73 -0.96 6.98 3.67
CA SER A 73 0.30 7.40 3.05
C SER A 73 0.16 8.74 2.31
N ARG A 74 -0.85 8.93 1.43
CA ARG A 74 -1.06 10.24 0.76
C ARG A 74 -1.34 11.38 1.73
N LYS A 75 -2.17 11.14 2.74
CA LYS A 75 -2.47 12.17 3.76
C LYS A 75 -1.21 12.55 4.52
N GLN A 76 -0.35 11.58 4.81
CA GLN A 76 0.91 11.80 5.47
C GLN A 76 1.88 12.57 4.55
N ALA A 77 1.99 12.18 3.27
CA ALA A 77 2.77 12.90 2.27
C ALA A 77 2.36 14.37 2.18
N LEU A 78 1.06 14.65 2.01
CA LEU A 78 0.49 16.01 1.99
C LEU A 78 0.83 16.82 3.26
N LYS A 79 0.88 16.17 4.42
CA LYS A 79 1.26 16.81 5.69
C LYS A 79 2.75 17.16 5.70
N HIS A 80 3.60 16.26 5.19
CA HIS A 80 5.06 16.43 5.14
C HIS A 80 5.55 17.34 4.00
N THR A 81 4.74 17.59 2.96
CA THR A 81 4.98 18.62 1.92
C THR A 81 5.24 20.01 2.51
N LYS A 82 4.74 20.29 3.73
CA LYS A 82 4.93 21.58 4.39
C LYS A 82 6.29 21.76 5.08
N THR A 83 7.11 20.71 5.18
CA THR A 83 8.37 20.75 5.96
C THR A 83 9.57 20.27 5.12
N ILE A 84 9.86 18.97 5.16
CA ILE A 84 11.10 18.39 4.62
C ILE A 84 10.99 18.14 3.12
N TRP A 85 9.78 17.84 2.64
CA TRP A 85 9.56 17.49 1.24
C TRP A 85 9.40 18.70 0.34
N ARG A 86 9.26 19.91 0.90
CA ARG A 86 9.12 21.14 0.12
C ARG A 86 10.30 21.33 -0.83
N GLN A 87 11.52 21.19 -0.33
CA GLN A 87 12.72 21.36 -1.16
C GLN A 87 12.81 20.28 -2.24
N ALA A 88 12.53 19.01 -1.92
CA ALA A 88 12.56 17.94 -2.91
C ALA A 88 11.49 18.13 -4.00
N MET A 89 10.29 18.58 -3.61
CA MET A 89 9.17 18.84 -4.51
C MET A 89 9.35 20.12 -5.34
N GLU A 90 10.09 21.13 -4.84
CA GLU A 90 10.48 22.30 -5.63
C GLU A 90 11.39 21.93 -6.81
N HIS A 91 12.17 20.85 -6.68
CA HIS A 91 13.05 20.38 -7.75
C HIS A 91 12.36 19.39 -8.69
N ASP A 92 11.24 18.77 -8.27
CA ASP A 92 10.50 17.80 -9.06
C ASP A 92 9.00 17.78 -8.68
N GLU A 93 8.18 18.46 -9.49
CA GLU A 93 6.73 18.52 -9.29
C GLU A 93 6.07 17.15 -9.45
N LEU A 94 6.65 16.23 -10.24
CA LEU A 94 6.10 14.89 -10.46
C LEU A 94 6.16 14.08 -9.17
N LEU A 95 7.13 14.33 -8.29
CA LEU A 95 7.18 13.68 -6.98
C LEU A 95 5.96 14.02 -6.13
N LEU A 96 5.56 15.29 -6.11
CA LEU A 96 4.37 15.72 -5.39
C LEU A 96 3.12 15.07 -5.97
N ASP A 97 2.99 15.06 -7.29
CA ASP A 97 1.83 14.46 -7.96
C ASP A 97 1.71 12.96 -7.66
N LEU A 98 2.79 12.19 -7.85
CA LEU A 98 2.82 10.75 -7.56
C LEU A 98 2.51 10.41 -6.10
N CYS A 99 2.95 11.27 -5.17
CA CYS A 99 2.75 11.04 -3.74
C CYS A 99 1.38 11.48 -3.22
N THR A 100 0.62 12.30 -3.97
CA THR A 100 -0.62 12.92 -3.46
C THR A 100 -1.86 12.61 -4.30
N THR A 101 -1.66 12.21 -5.54
CA THR A 101 -2.72 11.81 -6.47
C THR A 101 -3.04 10.32 -6.33
N ARG A 102 -4.29 9.93 -6.62
CA ARG A 102 -4.69 8.52 -6.60
C ARG A 102 -4.15 7.81 -7.84
N TRP A 103 -3.80 6.54 -7.68
CA TRP A 103 -3.30 5.69 -8.78
C TRP A 103 -4.12 5.84 -10.07
N HIS A 104 -5.44 5.68 -10.01
CA HIS A 104 -6.32 5.70 -11.19
C HIS A 104 -6.43 7.08 -11.88
N HIS A 105 -6.03 8.17 -11.22
CA HIS A 105 -6.09 9.51 -11.81
C HIS A 105 -4.79 9.89 -12.51
N HIS A 106 -3.71 9.15 -12.30
CA HIS A 106 -2.41 9.47 -12.88
C HIS A 106 -2.28 8.83 -14.26
N VAL A 107 -2.29 9.66 -15.31
CA VAL A 107 -2.17 9.20 -16.71
C VAL A 107 -0.85 8.47 -16.96
N LEU A 108 0.19 8.83 -16.21
CA LEU A 108 1.53 8.25 -16.28
C LEU A 108 1.52 6.71 -16.08
N PHE A 109 0.70 6.17 -15.19
CA PHE A 109 0.65 4.71 -14.97
C PHE A 109 0.06 3.95 -16.16
N ASN A 110 -0.77 4.59 -16.98
CA ASN A 110 -1.27 4.00 -18.22
C ASN A 110 -0.14 3.90 -19.26
N HIS A 111 0.69 4.95 -19.38
CA HIS A 111 1.83 4.96 -20.29
C HIS A 111 2.93 3.99 -19.85
N LEU A 112 3.18 3.91 -18.54
CA LEU A 112 4.09 2.95 -17.96
C LEU A 112 3.54 1.52 -17.94
N VAL A 113 2.53 1.13 -18.74
CA VAL A 113 1.87 -0.21 -18.72
C VAL A 113 1.90 -0.84 -17.33
N ALA A 114 1.51 -0.05 -16.32
CA ALA A 114 1.68 -0.45 -14.94
C ALA A 114 0.64 -1.53 -14.64
N PRO A 115 0.94 -2.53 -13.79
CA PRO A 115 -0.07 -3.48 -13.38
C PRO A 115 -1.26 -2.72 -12.78
N PRO A 116 -2.51 -3.18 -13.01
CA PRO A 116 -3.67 -2.52 -12.41
C PRO A 116 -3.51 -2.52 -10.89
N ALA A 117 -4.09 -1.52 -10.22
CA ALA A 117 -4.06 -1.44 -8.77
C ALA A 117 -4.63 -2.74 -8.17
N ARG A 118 -3.80 -3.49 -7.46
CA ARG A 118 -4.08 -4.78 -6.83
C ARG A 118 -3.76 -4.69 -5.35
N ALA A 119 -4.38 -5.53 -4.56
CA ALA A 119 -4.06 -5.65 -3.15
C ALA A 119 -2.79 -6.48 -2.90
N ASN A 120 -2.48 -7.41 -3.82
CA ASN A 120 -1.35 -8.32 -3.70
C ASN A 120 -0.40 -8.09 -4.88
N TYR A 121 0.86 -7.79 -4.56
CA TYR A 121 1.97 -7.71 -5.51
C TYR A 121 2.96 -8.83 -5.20
N SER A 122 3.55 -9.42 -6.24
CA SER A 122 4.65 -10.34 -6.08
C SER A 122 5.95 -9.55 -6.24
N ALA A 123 6.73 -9.43 -5.17
CA ALA A 123 8.01 -8.71 -5.20
C ALA A 123 8.93 -9.24 -6.33
N LYS A 124 8.98 -10.57 -6.51
CA LYS A 124 9.80 -11.22 -7.53
C LYS A 124 9.35 -10.93 -8.97
N VAL A 125 8.04 -10.92 -9.23
CA VAL A 125 7.50 -10.78 -10.60
C VAL A 125 7.27 -9.32 -10.98
N ASP A 126 6.75 -8.52 -10.05
CA ASP A 126 6.37 -7.13 -10.31
C ASP A 126 7.54 -6.16 -10.08
N PHE A 127 8.53 -6.53 -9.25
CA PHE A 127 9.62 -5.65 -8.83
C PHE A 127 11.00 -6.36 -8.74
N PRO A 128 11.50 -6.98 -9.82
CA PRO A 128 12.77 -7.70 -9.78
C PRO A 128 13.98 -6.86 -9.32
N PHE A 129 13.99 -5.53 -9.51
CA PHE A 129 15.10 -4.70 -9.01
C PHE A 129 14.97 -4.31 -7.53
N PHE A 130 13.74 -4.23 -7.01
CA PHE A 130 13.47 -3.82 -5.63
C PHE A 130 12.95 -4.95 -4.73
N GLU A 131 13.01 -6.21 -5.20
CA GLU A 131 12.51 -7.40 -4.50
C GLU A 131 13.02 -7.46 -3.06
N GLU A 132 14.35 -7.50 -2.87
CA GLU A 132 14.96 -7.67 -1.54
C GLU A 132 14.56 -6.55 -0.58
N LYS A 133 14.45 -5.31 -1.08
CA LYS A 133 14.09 -4.16 -0.25
C LYS A 133 12.62 -4.17 0.13
N LEU A 134 11.74 -4.54 -0.80
CA LEU A 134 10.31 -4.67 -0.55
C LEU A 134 10.03 -5.82 0.43
N LEU A 135 10.71 -6.95 0.29
CA LEU A 135 10.61 -8.08 1.22
C LEU A 135 11.08 -7.68 2.63
N ARG A 136 12.21 -7.00 2.73
CA ARG A 136 12.70 -6.48 4.02
C ARG A 136 11.73 -5.49 4.66
N LEU A 137 11.15 -4.59 3.87
CA LEU A 137 10.14 -3.65 4.35
C LEU A 137 8.89 -4.39 4.84
N GLN A 138 8.42 -5.40 4.11
CA GLN A 138 7.29 -6.23 4.49
C GLN A 138 7.56 -6.98 5.80
N GLU A 139 8.73 -7.60 5.94
CA GLU A 139 9.14 -8.29 7.17
C GLU A 139 9.17 -7.32 8.36
N TYR A 140 9.76 -6.14 8.18
CA TYR A 140 9.78 -5.11 9.21
C TYR A 140 8.36 -4.66 9.61
N MET A 141 7.47 -4.48 8.63
CA MET A 141 6.07 -4.12 8.90
C MET A 141 5.35 -5.22 9.67
N LEU A 142 5.54 -6.50 9.32
CA LEU A 142 4.95 -7.65 10.02
C LEU A 142 5.44 -7.76 11.47
N GLN A 143 6.73 -7.53 11.71
CA GLN A 143 7.30 -7.52 13.06
C GLN A 143 6.78 -6.35 13.90
N GLN A 144 6.52 -5.19 13.27
CA GLN A 144 6.01 -3.99 13.94
C GLN A 144 4.48 -3.90 14.00
N SER A 145 3.72 -4.85 13.43
CA SER A 145 2.26 -4.84 13.43
C SER A 145 1.63 -5.83 14.45
N PRO A 146 1.84 -5.71 15.78
CA PRO A 146 1.19 -6.62 16.72
C PRO A 146 -0.23 -6.20 17.12
N ASN A 147 -0.74 -5.00 16.76
CA ASN A 147 -1.95 -4.47 17.43
C ASN A 147 -2.98 -3.72 16.56
N ASP A 148 -2.96 -3.83 15.23
CA ASP A 148 -4.00 -3.21 14.42
C ASP A 148 -5.14 -4.22 14.13
N PHE A 149 -5.74 -4.77 15.20
CA PHE A 149 -7.01 -5.50 15.15
C PHE A 149 -8.11 -4.66 14.47
N ARG A 150 -7.95 -3.34 14.48
CA ARG A 150 -8.80 -2.38 13.78
C ARG A 150 -8.61 -2.43 12.25
N THR A 151 -7.40 -2.69 11.75
CA THR A 151 -7.18 -3.01 10.33
C THR A 151 -7.59 -4.43 9.97
N LEU A 152 -7.52 -5.40 10.90
CA LEU A 152 -8.10 -6.73 10.67
C LEU A 152 -9.64 -6.68 10.54
N ILE A 153 -10.28 -5.79 11.31
CA ILE A 153 -11.73 -5.51 11.25
C ILE A 153 -12.11 -4.65 10.02
N TRP A 154 -11.16 -3.89 9.47
CA TRP A 154 -11.37 -3.00 8.33
C TRP A 154 -10.67 -3.49 7.06
N ASP A 155 -10.27 -4.77 7.01
CA ASP A 155 -9.73 -5.31 5.78
C ASP A 155 -10.90 -5.57 4.83
N ARG A 156 -10.97 -4.73 3.81
CA ARG A 156 -12.07 -4.65 2.85
C ARG A 156 -11.97 -5.70 1.74
N GLN A 157 -11.06 -6.67 1.88
CA GLN A 157 -10.80 -7.69 0.87
C GLN A 157 -11.99 -8.62 0.61
N ASP A 158 -12.94 -8.77 1.55
CA ASP A 158 -14.19 -9.50 1.33
C ASP A 158 -15.41 -8.85 2.03
N PRO A 159 -16.17 -7.95 1.35
CA PRO A 159 -17.36 -7.33 1.95
C PRO A 159 -18.42 -8.37 2.38
N LEU A 160 -18.40 -9.57 1.80
CA LEU A 160 -19.29 -10.69 2.14
C LEU A 160 -18.98 -11.29 3.52
N HIS A 161 -17.70 -11.49 3.85
CA HIS A 161 -17.30 -12.04 5.15
C HIS A 161 -17.57 -11.05 6.29
N PHE A 162 -17.39 -9.75 6.03
CA PHE A 162 -17.73 -8.72 7.01
C PHE A 162 -19.25 -8.66 7.29
N MET A 163 -20.09 -8.71 6.25
CA MET A 163 -21.55 -8.69 6.42
C MET A 163 -22.08 -9.92 7.15
N THR A 164 -21.54 -11.10 6.87
CA THR A 164 -21.92 -12.34 7.57
C THR A 164 -21.51 -12.32 9.04
N PHE A 165 -20.32 -11.79 9.35
CA PHE A 165 -19.88 -11.60 10.73
C PHE A 165 -20.78 -10.61 11.50
N VAL A 166 -21.06 -9.44 10.93
CA VAL A 166 -21.94 -8.43 11.56
C VAL A 166 -23.36 -8.98 11.74
N LEU A 167 -23.88 -9.72 10.76
CA LEU A 167 -25.17 -10.39 10.87
C LEU A 167 -25.18 -11.43 12.00
N GLY A 168 -24.13 -12.25 12.10
CA GLY A 168 -24.01 -13.25 13.15
C GLY A 168 -23.97 -12.64 14.55
N VAL A 169 -23.18 -11.57 14.74
CA VAL A 169 -23.06 -10.86 16.02
C VAL A 169 -24.38 -10.19 16.40
N THR A 170 -25.05 -9.53 15.45
CA THR A 170 -26.33 -8.86 15.75
C THR A 170 -27.44 -9.87 16.10
N LEU A 171 -27.53 -10.99 15.38
CA LEU A 171 -28.46 -12.07 15.70
C LEU A 171 -28.18 -12.69 17.07
N ALA A 172 -26.90 -12.90 17.42
CA ALA A 172 -26.53 -13.44 18.73
C ALA A 172 -26.94 -12.49 19.87
N VAL A 173 -26.72 -11.18 19.70
CA VAL A 173 -27.11 -10.17 20.70
C VAL A 173 -28.63 -10.12 20.85
N VAL A 174 -29.39 -10.16 19.76
CA VAL A 174 -30.86 -10.19 19.80
C VAL A 174 -31.36 -11.46 20.49
N ALA A 175 -30.79 -12.62 20.17
CA ALA A 175 -31.18 -13.89 20.78
C ALA A 175 -30.95 -13.90 22.30
N ILE A 176 -29.81 -13.37 22.76
CA ILE A 176 -29.51 -13.23 24.19
C ILE A 176 -30.53 -12.30 24.86
N PHE A 177 -30.87 -11.17 24.23
CA PHE A 177 -31.84 -10.24 24.78
C PHE A 177 -33.24 -10.86 24.91
N VAL A 178 -33.67 -11.61 23.90
CA VAL A 178 -34.95 -12.34 23.92
C VAL A 178 -34.95 -13.44 24.99
N ALA A 179 -33.84 -14.16 25.15
CA ALA A 179 -33.72 -15.18 26.19
C ALA A 179 -33.86 -14.56 27.60
N ILE A 180 -33.23 -13.40 27.83
CA ILE A 180 -33.32 -12.69 29.11
C ILE A 180 -34.78 -12.26 29.39
N THR A 181 -35.46 -11.65 28.41
CA THR A 181 -36.85 -11.20 28.61
C THR A 181 -37.79 -12.37 28.87
N GLN A 182 -37.65 -13.48 28.14
CA GLN A 182 -38.43 -14.69 28.38
C GLN A 182 -38.20 -15.26 29.79
N THR A 183 -36.95 -15.27 30.26
CA THR A 183 -36.62 -15.78 31.59
C THR A 183 -37.24 -14.91 32.70
N VAL A 184 -37.23 -13.59 32.53
CA VAL A 184 -37.86 -12.64 33.47
C VAL A 184 -39.38 -12.79 33.50
N ILE A 185 -40.03 -12.92 32.34
CA ILE A 185 -41.48 -13.12 32.27
C ILE A 185 -41.88 -14.43 32.94
N ALA A 186 -41.16 -15.53 32.65
CA ALA A 186 -41.44 -16.84 33.24
C ALA A 186 -41.29 -16.84 34.78
N THR A 187 -40.26 -16.15 35.31
CA THR A 187 -40.07 -16.04 36.77
C THR A 187 -41.15 -15.21 37.44
N VAL A 188 -41.60 -14.12 36.81
CA VAL A 188 -42.72 -13.31 37.33
C VAL A 188 -44.05 -14.09 37.30
N ALA A 189 -44.33 -14.83 36.22
CA ALA A 189 -45.53 -15.65 36.12
C ALA A 189 -45.62 -16.73 37.21
N LEU A 190 -44.51 -17.44 37.46
CA LEU A 190 -44.40 -18.42 38.54
C LEU A 190 -44.56 -17.78 39.93
N GLY A 191 -44.01 -16.58 40.14
CA GLY A 191 -44.13 -15.85 41.40
C GLY A 191 -45.53 -15.30 41.69
N LEU A 192 -46.32 -15.03 40.64
CA LEU A 192 -47.70 -14.55 40.75
C LEU A 192 -48.74 -15.67 40.78
N GLY A 193 -48.34 -16.94 40.61
CA GLY A 193 -49.24 -18.09 40.66
C GLY A 193 -50.32 -18.08 39.58
N ILE A 194 -50.01 -17.49 38.42
CA ILE A 194 -50.89 -17.52 37.25
C ILE A 194 -50.53 -18.80 36.48
N ASP A 195 -51.27 -19.86 36.73
CA ASP A 195 -51.29 -21.09 35.90
C ASP A 195 -51.97 -20.84 34.55
#